data_AF-A0A2H9M3S7-F1
#
_entry.id   AF-A0A2H9M3S7-F1
#
_cell.length_a   1.000
_cell.length_b   1.000
_cell.length_c   1.000
_cell.angle_alpha   90.00
_cell.angle_beta   90.00
_cell.angle_gamma   90.00
#
_symmetry.space_group_name_H-M   'P 1'
#
loop_
_entity.id
_entity.type
_entity.pdbx_description
1 polymer ?
#
loop_
_entity_poly.entity_id
_entity_poly.type
_entity_poly.pdbx_seq_one_letter_code
_entity_poly.pdbx_strand_id
1 'polypeptide(L)'
;MKISFEIKDKDIAGRIGNLEIKDENKGISKIIETPTLMPVYGLNNPILSIDELKEKFNAKILMTNAYVLFKSPDKNKVIEQGIHKFLNFDGIIAVDSGSYQLMKYGDIDMSNSEILKFEEGIGAEIGSFLDIPTLPDAYKKIADENLAVTLKRAKEAKELNLDMMINAAIQGGTFMDLRAKAAREISKSYDLNAIGGIVRLMEEYRFEELIDIIVAAKKNIRASNVVHAFGLGHPMLFGLAVGLGCDIFDSAAYALFAKDKRYITNYGTKKISELEYLPCSCLVCRNKNPADLDEHAIALHNLYVSYEEIRRVKQAIKENTLWEYIEMRAISHPSLYKAVRSLKQHRKFLSEFDPITKRSAFFDFGFDCRTEIYNVKHRARNIKTENLTEVKPFGKIAEQILDIYPLNVFGVKSNAGDEEKVRAIMQYQFGNDADKILDKFFLRIKRSKTTKRIRWIHDNKTKELLASVRASDHFIIPHEMLAEELHKFFKFPKLRIAINDEAVPFVKEGKNVFAKFVVDADKNLRAGDECLVVDKEDILIARGTLMLAPRECASFKQGVAVRVR
;
A
#
# COMPACT_ATOMS: atom_id res chain seq x y z
N MET A 1 -4.79 21.56 -11.21
CA MET A 1 -5.41 20.23 -11.02
C MET A 1 -5.35 19.84 -9.54
N LYS A 2 -6.26 18.96 -9.08
CA LYS A 2 -6.26 18.41 -7.72
C LYS A 2 -6.32 16.89 -7.76
N ILE A 3 -5.65 16.26 -6.81
CA ILE A 3 -5.69 14.81 -6.61
C ILE A 3 -6.63 14.48 -5.43
N SER A 4 -7.41 13.43 -5.60
CA SER A 4 -8.16 12.79 -4.52
C SER A 4 -7.86 11.30 -4.53
N PHE A 5 -7.64 10.73 -3.35
CA PHE A 5 -7.33 9.32 -3.20
C PHE A 5 -8.17 8.70 -2.10
N GLU A 6 -8.87 7.62 -2.42
CA GLU A 6 -9.72 6.87 -1.49
C GLU A 6 -9.34 5.40 -1.48
N ILE A 7 -9.08 4.84 -0.30
CA ILE A 7 -8.81 3.41 -0.11
C ILE A 7 -10.12 2.62 -0.18
N LYS A 8 -10.16 1.56 -0.99
CA LYS A 8 -11.28 0.62 -1.11
C LYS A 8 -11.03 -0.69 -0.36
N ASP A 9 -9.86 -1.27 -0.55
CA ASP A 9 -9.43 -2.49 0.12
C ASP A 9 -7.94 -2.37 0.46
N LYS A 10 -7.50 -3.13 1.46
CA LYS A 10 -6.11 -3.09 1.90
C LYS A 10 -5.66 -4.41 2.51
N ASP A 11 -4.37 -4.65 2.42
CA ASP A 11 -3.66 -5.76 3.05
C ASP A 11 -2.20 -5.36 3.26
N ILE A 12 -1.65 -5.59 4.45
CA ILE A 12 -0.34 -5.05 4.85
C ILE A 12 -0.36 -3.51 4.75
N ALA A 13 0.59 -2.89 4.05
CA ALA A 13 0.56 -1.47 3.68
C ALA A 13 0.05 -1.26 2.24
N GLY A 14 -0.27 -2.34 1.52
CA GLY A 14 -0.83 -2.31 0.18
C GLY A 14 -2.30 -1.96 0.17
N ARG A 15 -2.74 -1.25 -0.87
CA ARG A 15 -4.09 -0.70 -0.96
C ARG A 15 -4.57 -0.66 -2.41
N ILE A 16 -5.80 -1.12 -2.58
CA ILE A 16 -6.60 -0.81 -3.76
C ILE A 16 -7.28 0.51 -3.50
N GLY A 17 -7.08 1.50 -4.37
CA GLY A 17 -7.69 2.81 -4.19
C GLY A 17 -8.13 3.42 -5.51
N ASN A 18 -9.07 4.35 -5.40
CA ASN A 18 -9.47 5.20 -6.50
C ASN A 18 -8.65 6.47 -6.45
N LEU A 19 -7.82 6.66 -7.46
CA LEU A 19 -7.07 7.87 -7.70
C LEU A 19 -7.81 8.71 -8.73
N GLU A 20 -8.27 9.88 -8.30
CA GLU A 20 -8.99 10.84 -9.10
C GLU A 20 -8.14 12.09 -9.33
N ILE A 21 -7.94 12.46 -10.59
CA ILE A 21 -7.31 13.72 -11.00
C ILE A 21 -8.40 14.63 -11.54
N LYS A 22 -8.61 15.77 -10.87
CA LYS A 22 -9.60 16.80 -11.24
C LYS A 22 -8.91 18.01 -11.84
N ASP A 23 -9.35 18.38 -13.02
CA ASP A 23 -9.16 19.71 -13.58
C ASP A 23 -10.45 20.51 -13.31
N GLU A 24 -10.43 21.29 -12.22
CA GLU A 24 -11.57 22.11 -11.82
C GLU A 24 -11.87 23.22 -12.83
N ASN A 25 -10.86 23.69 -13.57
CA ASN A 25 -11.01 24.75 -14.57
C ASN A 25 -11.76 24.25 -15.81
N LYS A 26 -11.51 22.99 -16.19
CA LYS A 26 -12.15 22.36 -17.37
C LYS A 26 -13.33 21.45 -17.03
N GLY A 27 -13.61 21.25 -15.74
CA GLY A 27 -14.66 20.31 -15.28
C GLY A 27 -14.37 18.85 -15.62
N ILE A 28 -13.10 18.49 -15.83
CA ILE A 28 -12.68 17.14 -16.22
C ILE A 28 -12.28 16.36 -14.95
N SER A 29 -12.77 15.13 -14.83
CA SER A 29 -12.32 14.19 -13.80
C SER A 29 -11.92 12.86 -14.43
N LYS A 30 -10.68 12.42 -14.17
CA LYS A 30 -10.15 11.13 -14.60
C LYS A 30 -9.91 10.25 -13.38
N ILE A 31 -10.50 9.05 -13.35
CA ILE A 31 -10.38 8.11 -12.23
C ILE A 31 -9.67 6.84 -12.70
N ILE A 32 -8.64 6.43 -11.95
CA ILE A 32 -7.91 5.18 -12.14
C ILE A 32 -7.82 4.40 -10.82
N GLU A 33 -7.85 3.07 -10.92
CA GLU A 33 -7.74 2.20 -9.76
C GLU A 33 -6.29 1.76 -9.53
N THR A 34 -5.74 2.01 -8.34
CA THR A 34 -4.40 1.56 -7.92
C THR A 34 -4.46 0.19 -7.23
N PRO A 35 -3.36 -0.58 -7.15
CA PRO A 35 -2.08 -0.36 -7.82
C PRO A 35 -2.22 -0.36 -9.35
N THR A 36 -1.47 0.48 -10.06
CA THR A 36 -1.54 0.54 -11.53
C THR A 36 -0.16 0.64 -12.17
N LEU A 37 -0.08 0.26 -13.44
CA LEU A 37 1.13 0.31 -14.25
C LEU A 37 0.95 1.33 -15.39
N MET A 38 1.95 2.19 -15.57
CA MET A 38 2.09 3.13 -16.67
C MET A 38 3.12 2.58 -17.67
N PRO A 39 2.69 2.07 -18.83
CA PRO A 39 3.61 1.79 -19.93
C PRO A 39 4.37 3.07 -20.30
N VAL A 40 5.70 2.99 -20.32
CA VAL A 40 6.54 4.10 -20.78
C VAL A 40 6.59 4.06 -22.30
N TYR A 41 5.86 4.96 -22.93
CA TYR A 41 5.78 5.09 -24.38
C TYR A 41 6.98 5.87 -24.92
N GLY A 42 7.85 5.14 -25.63
CA GLY A 42 8.99 5.71 -26.33
C GLY A 42 8.58 6.35 -27.65
N LEU A 43 8.90 7.62 -27.84
CA LEU A 43 8.51 8.40 -29.02
C LEU A 43 9.37 8.06 -30.25
N ASN A 44 10.61 7.65 -30.02
CA ASN A 44 11.53 7.24 -31.07
C ASN A 44 11.40 5.73 -31.29
N ASN A 45 10.76 5.33 -32.39
CA ASN A 45 10.51 3.93 -32.77
C ASN A 45 9.77 3.14 -31.67
N PRO A 46 8.50 3.47 -31.39
CA PRO A 46 7.67 2.71 -30.48
C PRO A 46 7.50 1.28 -30.99
N ILE A 47 7.72 0.29 -30.13
CA ILE A 47 7.50 -1.13 -30.50
C ILE A 47 6.01 -1.43 -30.58
N LEU A 48 5.21 -0.87 -29.66
CA LEU A 48 3.76 -1.04 -29.62
C LEU A 48 3.08 0.30 -29.92
N SER A 49 1.97 0.28 -30.64
CA SER A 49 1.19 1.50 -30.90
C SER A 49 0.35 1.91 -29.67
N ILE A 50 -0.09 3.16 -29.64
CA ILE A 50 -1.01 3.65 -28.61
C ILE A 50 -2.36 2.90 -28.68
N ASP A 51 -2.84 2.57 -29.88
CA ASP A 51 -4.06 1.79 -30.05
C ASP A 51 -3.92 0.38 -29.46
N GLU A 52 -2.76 -0.26 -29.63
CA GLU A 52 -2.50 -1.54 -28.97
C GLU A 52 -2.49 -1.42 -27.44
N LEU A 53 -1.90 -0.34 -26.90
CA LEU A 53 -1.90 -0.07 -25.46
C LEU A 53 -3.33 0.14 -24.92
N LYS A 54 -4.19 0.86 -25.65
CA LYS A 54 -5.59 1.07 -25.32
C LYS A 54 -6.40 -0.22 -25.41
N GLU A 55 -6.38 -0.89 -26.57
CA GLU A 55 -7.28 -1.99 -26.88
C GLU A 55 -6.90 -3.29 -26.18
N LYS A 56 -5.60 -3.63 -26.12
CA LYS A 56 -5.14 -4.92 -25.59
C LYS A 56 -4.96 -4.92 -24.08
N PHE A 57 -4.67 -3.75 -23.49
CA PHE A 57 -4.35 -3.63 -22.06
C PHE A 57 -5.31 -2.74 -21.29
N ASN A 58 -6.25 -2.07 -21.97
CA ASN A 58 -7.13 -1.06 -21.37
C ASN A 58 -6.30 -0.01 -20.60
N ALA A 59 -5.20 0.44 -21.21
CA ALA A 59 -4.32 1.43 -20.59
C ALA A 59 -5.09 2.74 -20.41
N LYS A 60 -5.28 3.15 -19.15
CA LYS A 60 -5.93 4.42 -18.78
C LYS A 60 -4.92 5.49 -18.36
N ILE A 61 -3.67 5.11 -18.23
CA ILE A 61 -2.56 5.98 -17.89
C ILE A 61 -1.32 5.52 -18.66
N LEU A 62 -0.55 6.47 -19.17
CA LEU A 62 0.72 6.24 -19.86
C LEU A 62 1.77 7.22 -19.34
N MET A 63 3.03 6.87 -19.48
CA MET A 63 4.14 7.79 -19.24
C MET A 63 4.94 8.00 -20.52
N THR A 64 5.41 9.21 -20.78
CA THR A 64 6.43 9.47 -21.81
C THR A 64 7.51 10.41 -21.27
N ASN A 65 8.42 10.89 -22.11
CA ASN A 65 9.53 11.73 -21.68
C ASN A 65 9.45 13.11 -22.35
N ALA A 66 9.22 14.14 -21.54
CA ALA A 66 9.06 15.51 -22.01
C ALA A 66 10.37 16.09 -22.57
N TYR A 67 11.53 15.72 -22.03
CA TYR A 67 12.81 16.15 -22.59
C TYR A 67 13.04 15.59 -24.00
N VAL A 68 12.69 14.32 -24.23
CA VAL A 68 12.76 13.70 -25.57
C VAL A 68 11.78 14.36 -26.54
N LEU A 69 10.54 14.67 -26.10
CA LEU A 69 9.59 15.45 -26.91
C LEU A 69 10.14 16.82 -27.26
N PHE A 70 10.74 17.51 -26.30
CA PHE A 70 11.27 18.85 -26.49
C PHE A 70 12.42 18.87 -27.51
N LYS A 71 13.28 17.85 -27.53
CA LYS A 71 14.38 17.73 -28.50
C LYS A 71 13.95 17.09 -29.82
N SER A 72 12.69 16.63 -29.95
CA SER A 72 12.23 15.96 -31.17
C SER A 72 11.84 16.96 -32.27
N PRO A 73 11.87 16.54 -33.55
CA PRO A 73 11.33 17.34 -34.66
C PRO A 73 9.83 17.66 -34.52
N ASP A 74 9.10 16.87 -33.73
CA ASP A 74 7.65 17.03 -33.54
C ASP A 74 7.28 17.97 -32.38
N LYS A 75 8.26 18.58 -31.70
CA LYS A 75 8.04 19.56 -30.62
C LYS A 75 6.96 20.59 -30.97
N ASN A 76 7.07 21.24 -32.13
CA ASN A 76 6.12 22.29 -32.51
C ASN A 76 4.71 21.74 -32.72
N LYS A 77 4.58 20.51 -33.24
CA LYS A 77 3.28 19.84 -33.41
C LYS A 77 2.65 19.53 -32.05
N VAL A 78 3.44 19.05 -31.08
CA VAL A 78 2.92 18.71 -29.75
C VAL A 78 2.50 19.96 -28.98
N ILE A 79 3.22 21.08 -29.14
CA ILE A 79 2.85 22.38 -28.56
C ILE A 79 1.54 22.88 -29.17
N GLU A 80 1.37 22.76 -30.48
CA GLU A 80 0.17 23.24 -31.18
C GLU A 80 -1.07 22.37 -30.90
N GLN A 81 -0.91 21.04 -30.87
CA GLN A 81 -2.02 20.10 -30.79
C GLN A 81 -2.35 19.64 -29.36
N GLY A 82 -1.40 19.77 -28.43
CA GLY A 82 -1.44 19.14 -27.13
C GLY A 82 -1.09 17.64 -27.19
N ILE A 83 -0.62 17.10 -26.06
CA ILE A 83 -0.07 15.75 -25.97
C ILE A 83 -1.11 14.65 -26.21
N HIS A 84 -2.37 14.86 -25.80
CA HIS A 84 -3.46 13.90 -26.01
C HIS A 84 -3.77 13.68 -27.48
N LYS A 85 -3.93 14.77 -28.24
CA LYS A 85 -4.21 14.70 -29.68
C LYS A 85 -3.01 14.15 -30.45
N PHE A 86 -1.81 14.55 -30.06
CA PHE A 86 -0.57 14.05 -30.65
C PHE A 86 -0.41 12.54 -30.49
N LEU A 87 -0.68 12.00 -29.29
CA LEU A 87 -0.59 10.57 -29.02
C LEU A 87 -1.85 9.78 -29.39
N ASN A 88 -2.97 10.43 -29.71
CA ASN A 88 -4.29 9.80 -29.83
C ASN A 88 -4.67 9.01 -28.55
N PHE A 89 -4.53 9.65 -27.38
CA PHE A 89 -4.76 9.02 -26.08
C PHE A 89 -5.54 9.93 -25.12
N ASP A 90 -6.74 9.50 -24.73
CA ASP A 90 -7.65 10.30 -23.87
C ASP A 90 -7.47 10.03 -22.37
N GLY A 91 -6.66 9.04 -22.00
CA GLY A 91 -6.37 8.70 -20.60
C GLY A 91 -5.47 9.74 -19.91
N ILE A 92 -4.93 9.39 -18.74
CA ILE A 92 -3.98 10.24 -18.01
C ILE A 92 -2.59 10.14 -18.66
N ILE A 93 -1.96 11.26 -18.95
CA ILE A 93 -0.58 11.30 -19.48
C ILE A 93 0.34 11.85 -18.40
N ALA A 94 1.28 11.00 -17.98
CA ALA A 94 2.42 11.39 -17.18
C ALA A 94 3.63 11.68 -18.07
N VAL A 95 4.44 12.64 -17.68
CA VAL A 95 5.69 12.98 -18.35
C VAL A 95 6.84 12.97 -17.35
N ASP A 96 7.93 12.30 -17.76
CA ASP A 96 9.22 12.37 -17.10
C ASP A 96 10.02 13.55 -17.66
N SER A 97 10.65 14.28 -16.74
CA SER A 97 11.40 15.51 -16.99
C SER A 97 12.74 15.27 -17.68
N GLY A 98 13.17 14.01 -17.72
CA GLY A 98 14.44 13.59 -18.31
C GLY A 98 15.54 13.35 -17.28
N SER A 99 15.21 13.27 -15.98
CA SER A 99 16.19 13.00 -14.90
C SER A 99 17.03 11.74 -15.15
N TYR A 100 16.50 10.75 -15.88
CA TYR A 100 17.29 9.59 -16.33
C TYR A 100 18.40 9.97 -17.31
N GLN A 101 18.16 10.89 -18.24
CA GLN A 101 19.16 11.43 -19.16
C GLN A 101 20.21 12.25 -18.40
N LEU A 102 19.81 13.03 -17.39
CA LEU A 102 20.77 13.70 -16.49
C LEU A 102 21.69 12.68 -15.82
N MET A 103 21.14 11.57 -15.32
CA MET A 103 21.92 10.49 -14.71
C MET A 103 22.89 9.84 -15.69
N LYS A 104 22.47 9.62 -16.95
CA LYS A 104 23.23 8.88 -17.95
C LYS A 104 24.29 9.72 -18.66
N TYR A 105 23.99 10.99 -18.92
CA TYR A 105 24.82 11.87 -19.76
C TYR A 105 25.41 13.07 -19.01
N GLY A 106 25.01 13.31 -17.76
CA GLY A 106 25.60 14.32 -16.88
C GLY A 106 25.09 15.75 -17.07
N ASP A 107 24.38 16.05 -18.16
CA ASP A 107 23.82 17.38 -18.42
C ASP A 107 22.48 17.34 -19.17
N ILE A 108 21.63 18.32 -18.89
CA ILE A 108 20.37 18.59 -19.60
C ILE A 108 20.39 20.07 -19.96
N ASP A 109 20.28 20.35 -21.25
CA ASP A 109 20.22 21.69 -21.83
C ASP A 109 18.80 22.28 -21.69
N MET A 110 18.32 22.34 -20.45
CA MET A 110 17.05 22.97 -20.06
C MET A 110 17.00 23.18 -18.53
N SER A 111 16.52 24.35 -18.10
CA SER A 111 16.28 24.63 -16.69
C SER A 111 15.05 23.90 -16.14
N ASN A 112 14.94 23.83 -14.81
CA ASN A 112 13.82 23.21 -14.13
C ASN A 112 12.49 23.94 -14.42
N SER A 113 12.49 25.28 -14.47
CA SER A 113 11.28 26.02 -14.83
C SER A 113 10.86 25.82 -16.29
N GLU A 114 11.82 25.70 -17.21
CA GLU A 114 11.51 25.54 -18.64
C GLU A 114 10.87 24.18 -18.95
N ILE A 115 11.40 23.08 -18.39
CA ILE A 115 10.78 21.76 -18.58
C ILE A 115 9.36 21.74 -17.99
N LEU A 116 9.17 22.27 -16.78
CA LEU A 116 7.87 22.24 -16.12
C LEU A 116 6.79 23.05 -16.88
N LYS A 117 7.17 24.22 -17.41
CA LYS A 117 6.30 25.03 -18.27
C LYS A 117 6.01 24.34 -19.60
N PHE A 118 6.98 23.60 -20.15
CA PHE A 118 6.75 22.79 -21.34
C PHE A 118 5.76 21.64 -21.05
N GLU A 119 5.95 20.90 -19.96
CA GLU A 119 5.05 19.82 -19.53
C GLU A 119 3.61 20.29 -19.33
N GLU A 120 3.42 21.42 -18.65
CA GLU A 120 2.10 22.06 -18.51
C GLU A 120 1.56 22.54 -19.86
N GLY A 121 2.39 23.20 -20.66
CA GLY A 121 2.00 23.79 -21.95
C GLY A 121 1.54 22.77 -22.98
N ILE A 122 2.07 21.55 -22.96
CA ILE A 122 1.60 20.45 -23.81
C ILE A 122 0.35 19.76 -23.25
N GLY A 123 -0.10 20.12 -22.05
CA GLY A 123 -1.32 19.63 -21.42
C GLY A 123 -1.19 18.27 -20.73
N ALA A 124 -0.01 17.92 -20.19
CA ALA A 124 0.13 16.71 -19.39
C ALA A 124 -0.59 16.84 -18.04
N GLU A 125 -1.18 15.76 -17.53
CA GLU A 125 -1.81 15.77 -16.20
C GLU A 125 -0.81 15.62 -15.06
N ILE A 126 0.26 14.85 -15.28
CA ILE A 126 1.29 14.59 -14.28
C ILE A 126 2.66 14.93 -14.88
N GLY A 127 3.31 15.94 -14.33
CA GLY A 127 4.69 16.30 -14.66
C GLY A 127 5.68 15.93 -13.58
N SER A 128 6.95 16.15 -13.85
CA SER A 128 8.06 15.87 -12.94
C SER A 128 9.04 17.03 -12.97
N PHE A 129 9.63 17.40 -11.84
CA PHE A 129 10.74 18.37 -11.86
C PHE A 129 12.07 17.66 -12.18
N LEU A 130 13.13 18.41 -12.48
CA LEU A 130 14.47 17.83 -12.72
C LEU A 130 15.12 17.38 -11.42
N ASP A 131 14.72 16.25 -10.87
CA ASP A 131 15.40 15.65 -9.72
C ASP A 131 16.77 15.07 -10.09
N ILE A 132 17.64 14.88 -9.10
CA ILE A 132 18.96 14.29 -9.32
C ILE A 132 19.00 12.87 -8.70
N PRO A 133 18.81 11.82 -9.51
CA PRO A 133 18.92 10.45 -9.03
C PRO A 133 20.37 10.14 -8.67
N THR A 134 20.64 10.01 -7.38
CA THR A 134 21.97 9.63 -6.89
C THR A 134 22.16 8.13 -7.03
N LEU A 135 23.28 7.71 -7.62
CA LEU A 135 23.63 6.30 -7.78
C LEU A 135 23.76 5.60 -6.41
N PRO A 136 23.43 4.29 -6.32
CA PRO A 136 23.45 3.56 -5.05
C PRO A 136 24.77 3.61 -4.28
N ASP A 137 25.90 3.58 -5.00
CA ASP A 137 27.25 3.49 -4.40
C ASP A 137 27.93 4.86 -4.28
N ALA A 138 27.19 5.96 -4.48
CA ALA A 138 27.73 7.30 -4.28
C ALA A 138 28.03 7.57 -2.80
N TYR A 139 29.06 8.39 -2.55
CA TYR A 139 29.36 8.87 -1.20
C TYR A 139 28.20 9.71 -0.65
N LYS A 140 27.97 9.61 0.67
CA LYS A 140 26.90 10.34 1.35
C LYS A 140 26.93 11.85 1.10
N LYS A 141 28.11 12.44 1.00
CA LYS A 141 28.28 13.87 0.70
C LYS A 141 27.65 14.24 -0.65
N ILE A 142 27.93 13.46 -1.70
CA ILE A 142 27.35 13.65 -3.04
C ILE A 142 25.84 13.46 -2.99
N ALA A 143 25.36 12.46 -2.25
CA ALA A 143 23.93 12.22 -2.08
C ALA A 143 23.20 13.39 -1.40
N ASP A 144 23.80 14.02 -0.39
CA ASP A 144 23.22 15.19 0.29
C ASP A 144 23.26 16.45 -0.60
N GLU A 145 24.35 16.66 -1.36
CA GLU A 145 24.46 17.75 -2.34
C GLU A 145 23.40 17.64 -3.45
N ASN A 146 23.28 16.45 -4.06
CA ASN A 146 22.24 16.16 -5.06
C ASN A 146 20.83 16.31 -4.51
N LEU A 147 20.61 15.87 -3.27
CA LEU A 147 19.33 16.02 -2.58
C LEU A 147 19.02 17.51 -2.32
N ALA A 148 20.01 18.32 -1.94
CA ALA A 148 19.81 19.75 -1.73
C ALA A 148 19.32 20.45 -3.01
N VAL A 149 19.91 20.13 -4.17
CA VAL A 149 19.47 20.65 -5.47
C VAL A 149 18.06 20.14 -5.81
N THR A 150 17.79 18.86 -5.57
CA THR A 150 16.46 18.25 -5.77
C THR A 150 15.39 18.97 -4.95
N LEU A 151 15.63 19.24 -3.66
CA LEU A 151 14.69 19.95 -2.80
C LEU A 151 14.53 21.42 -3.19
N LYS A 152 15.58 22.07 -3.70
CA LYS A 152 15.49 23.44 -4.25
C LYS A 152 14.55 23.47 -5.47
N ARG A 153 14.72 22.54 -6.42
CA ARG A 153 13.87 22.41 -7.62
C ARG A 153 12.43 22.02 -7.27
N ALA A 154 12.24 21.22 -6.23
CA ALA A 154 10.91 20.92 -5.70
C ALA A 154 10.23 22.16 -5.09
N LYS A 155 10.96 23.09 -4.49
CA LYS A 155 10.36 24.36 -4.02
C LYS A 155 10.00 25.27 -5.18
N GLU A 156 10.90 25.42 -6.15
CA GLU A 156 10.65 26.18 -7.38
C GLU A 156 9.41 25.66 -8.12
N ALA A 157 9.28 24.34 -8.27
CA ALA A 157 8.09 23.72 -8.90
C ALA A 157 6.79 24.05 -8.16
N LYS A 158 6.84 24.23 -6.83
CA LYS A 158 5.67 24.61 -6.03
C LYS A 158 5.32 26.09 -6.22
N GLU A 159 6.33 26.94 -6.32
CA GLU A 159 6.18 28.39 -6.49
C GLU A 159 5.64 28.77 -7.88
N LEU A 160 5.91 27.95 -8.90
CA LEU A 160 5.34 28.13 -10.25
C LEU A 160 3.82 27.97 -10.31
N ASN A 161 3.20 27.31 -9.32
CA ASN A 161 1.75 27.13 -9.21
C ASN A 161 1.07 26.62 -10.51
N LEU A 162 1.66 25.57 -11.08
CA LEU A 162 1.24 24.99 -12.36
C LEU A 162 -0.14 24.30 -12.24
N ASP A 163 -0.93 24.34 -13.31
CA ASP A 163 -2.19 23.61 -13.46
C ASP A 163 -1.94 22.14 -13.86
N MET A 164 -1.02 21.48 -13.15
CA MET A 164 -0.56 20.12 -13.40
C MET A 164 -0.18 19.45 -12.06
N MET A 165 -0.38 18.14 -11.94
CA MET A 165 0.11 17.40 -10.77
C MET A 165 1.61 17.17 -10.89
N ILE A 166 2.34 17.31 -9.78
CA ILE A 166 3.78 17.03 -9.76
C ILE A 166 4.05 15.69 -9.09
N ASN A 167 4.65 14.77 -9.84
CA ASN A 167 5.21 13.53 -9.33
C ASN A 167 6.54 13.82 -8.62
N ALA A 168 6.46 14.14 -7.33
CA ALA A 168 7.59 14.72 -6.61
C ALA A 168 8.57 13.64 -6.14
N ALA A 169 9.79 13.64 -6.70
CA ALA A 169 10.80 12.63 -6.41
C ALA A 169 11.42 12.78 -5.01
N ILE A 170 11.45 11.67 -4.29
CA ILE A 170 12.15 11.45 -3.03
C ILE A 170 13.48 10.78 -3.37
N GLN A 171 14.56 11.55 -3.31
CA GLN A 171 15.94 11.10 -3.55
C GLN A 171 16.73 10.95 -2.24
N GLY A 172 17.99 10.52 -2.33
CA GLY A 172 18.90 10.34 -1.19
C GLY A 172 19.82 9.12 -1.25
N GLY A 173 19.97 8.49 -2.42
CA GLY A 173 20.81 7.30 -2.58
C GLY A 173 20.37 6.14 -1.68
N THR A 174 21.33 5.43 -1.09
CA THR A 174 21.14 4.32 -0.14
C THR A 174 21.16 4.78 1.32
N PHE A 175 21.03 6.09 1.58
CA PHE A 175 21.12 6.67 2.93
C PHE A 175 19.72 6.96 3.51
N MET A 176 19.31 6.16 4.50
CA MET A 176 17.95 6.21 5.05
C MET A 176 17.59 7.52 5.74
N ASP A 177 18.57 8.20 6.32
CA ASP A 177 18.38 9.52 6.94
C ASP A 177 18.10 10.61 5.88
N LEU A 178 18.78 10.54 4.73
CA LEU A 178 18.51 11.43 3.59
C LEU A 178 17.15 11.13 2.96
N ARG A 179 16.80 9.85 2.77
CA ARG A 179 15.46 9.44 2.29
C ARG A 179 14.35 9.93 3.21
N ALA A 180 14.54 9.82 4.53
CA ALA A 180 13.59 10.30 5.52
C ALA A 180 13.45 11.83 5.49
N LYS A 181 14.56 12.57 5.37
CA LYS A 181 14.57 14.04 5.22
C LYS A 181 13.82 14.45 3.95
N ALA A 182 14.14 13.85 2.81
CA ALA A 182 13.49 14.10 1.53
C ALA A 182 11.97 13.84 1.61
N ALA A 183 11.57 12.68 2.15
CA ALA A 183 10.17 12.31 2.27
C ALA A 183 9.35 13.30 3.12
N ARG A 184 9.90 13.78 4.25
CA ARG A 184 9.23 14.78 5.08
C ARG A 184 9.05 16.11 4.35
N GLU A 185 10.07 16.59 3.66
CA GLU A 185 9.99 17.88 2.95
C GLU A 185 9.05 17.81 1.74
N ILE A 186 9.19 16.77 0.92
CA ILE A 186 8.36 16.58 -0.27
C ILE A 186 6.89 16.36 0.09
N SER A 187 6.61 15.54 1.12
CA SER A 187 5.23 15.22 1.51
C SER A 187 4.44 16.42 2.08
N LYS A 188 5.11 17.50 2.51
CA LYS A 188 4.42 18.74 2.94
C LYS A 188 3.71 19.44 1.79
N SER A 189 4.29 19.42 0.60
CA SER A 189 3.84 20.25 -0.53
C SER A 189 3.18 19.45 -1.65
N TYR A 190 3.42 18.14 -1.70
CA TYR A 190 3.01 17.25 -2.78
C TYR A 190 2.26 16.03 -2.26
N ASP A 191 1.17 15.68 -2.94
CA ASP A 191 0.32 14.52 -2.62
C ASP A 191 0.68 13.27 -3.45
N LEU A 192 1.37 13.43 -4.59
CA LEU A 192 1.97 12.34 -5.38
C LEU A 192 3.49 12.36 -5.18
N ASN A 193 4.05 11.26 -4.68
CA ASN A 193 5.48 11.17 -4.38
C ASN A 193 6.11 9.98 -5.11
N ALA A 194 7.16 10.24 -5.89
CA ALA A 194 7.96 9.22 -6.53
C ALA A 194 9.13 8.81 -5.64
N ILE A 195 9.39 7.52 -5.50
CA ILE A 195 10.62 7.01 -4.90
C ILE A 195 11.61 6.77 -6.03
N GLY A 196 12.54 7.70 -6.23
CA GLY A 196 13.48 7.71 -7.35
C GLY A 196 14.85 7.12 -7.03
N GLY A 197 15.68 6.96 -8.06
CA GLY A 197 17.06 6.43 -7.91
C GLY A 197 17.12 4.96 -7.51
N ILE A 198 16.06 4.20 -7.78
CA ILE A 198 15.94 2.78 -7.39
C ILE A 198 16.18 1.79 -8.54
N VAL A 199 16.25 2.27 -9.78
CA VAL A 199 16.40 1.43 -10.99
C VAL A 199 17.63 0.52 -10.90
N ARG A 200 18.81 1.08 -10.56
CA ARG A 200 20.06 0.31 -10.44
C ARG A 200 20.00 -0.79 -9.39
N LEU A 201 19.31 -0.55 -8.26
CA LEU A 201 19.13 -1.57 -7.23
C LEU A 201 18.34 -2.77 -7.74
N MET A 202 17.40 -2.55 -8.65
CA MET A 202 16.60 -3.64 -9.24
C MET A 202 17.38 -4.40 -10.30
N GLU A 203 18.16 -3.70 -11.13
CA GLU A 203 19.06 -4.31 -12.12
C GLU A 203 20.14 -5.19 -11.46
N GLU A 204 20.63 -4.77 -10.29
CA GLU A 204 21.65 -5.47 -9.50
C GLU A 204 21.06 -6.45 -8.46
N TYR A 205 19.75 -6.64 -8.43
CA TYR A 205 19.04 -7.50 -7.47
C TYR A 205 19.30 -7.16 -5.99
N ARG A 206 19.61 -5.90 -5.67
CA ARG A 206 19.84 -5.33 -4.33
C ARG A 206 18.51 -5.00 -3.63
N PHE A 207 17.65 -6.00 -3.49
CA PHE A 207 16.27 -5.80 -3.03
C PHE A 207 16.15 -5.46 -1.53
N GLU A 208 17.12 -5.82 -0.70
CA GLU A 208 17.14 -5.41 0.73
C GLU A 208 17.22 -3.89 0.87
N GLU A 209 18.13 -3.26 0.12
CA GLU A 209 18.29 -1.80 0.11
C GLU A 209 17.06 -1.11 -0.50
N LEU A 210 16.45 -1.71 -1.53
CA LEU A 210 15.19 -1.23 -2.10
C LEU A 210 14.08 -1.19 -1.03
N ILE A 211 13.93 -2.27 -0.25
CA ILE A 211 12.95 -2.35 0.85
C ILE A 211 13.23 -1.23 1.86
N ASP A 212 14.48 -1.07 2.28
CA ASP A 212 14.86 -0.07 3.28
C ASP A 212 14.54 1.34 2.79
N ILE A 213 14.85 1.66 1.53
CA ILE A 213 14.51 2.95 0.89
C ILE A 213 12.99 3.18 0.91
N ILE A 214 12.20 2.20 0.47
CA ILE A 214 10.74 2.35 0.40
C ILE A 214 10.18 2.55 1.82
N VAL A 215 10.60 1.74 2.78
CA VAL A 215 10.14 1.85 4.17
C VAL A 215 10.56 3.18 4.80
N ALA A 216 11.78 3.65 4.56
CA ALA A 216 12.25 4.95 5.06
C ALA A 216 11.39 6.10 4.51
N ALA A 217 11.03 6.06 3.23
CA ALA A 217 10.11 7.03 2.64
C ALA A 217 8.70 6.91 3.25
N LYS A 218 8.12 5.70 3.28
CA LYS A 218 6.76 5.44 3.79
C LYS A 218 6.59 5.81 5.27
N LYS A 219 7.63 5.65 6.09
CA LYS A 219 7.65 6.10 7.49
C LYS A 219 7.51 7.62 7.63
N ASN A 220 7.88 8.39 6.60
CA ASN A 220 8.06 9.83 6.67
C ASN A 220 7.13 10.64 5.75
N ILE A 221 6.35 10.00 4.90
CA ILE A 221 5.26 10.65 4.15
C ILE A 221 3.93 10.57 4.91
N ARG A 222 3.01 11.47 4.58
CA ARG A 222 1.59 11.38 4.96
C ARG A 222 0.98 10.10 4.39
N ALA A 223 0.13 9.43 5.17
CA ALA A 223 -0.50 8.17 4.73
C ALA A 223 -1.45 8.38 3.53
N SER A 224 -2.00 9.57 3.36
CA SER A 224 -2.86 9.94 2.22
C SER A 224 -2.10 10.09 0.90
N ASN A 225 -0.78 10.27 0.93
CA ASN A 225 -0.01 10.51 -0.28
C ASN A 225 0.06 9.25 -1.13
N VAL A 226 -0.10 9.42 -2.44
CA VAL A 226 0.05 8.35 -3.45
C VAL A 226 1.53 8.15 -3.74
N VAL A 227 1.97 6.90 -3.80
CA VAL A 227 3.39 6.55 -3.93
C VAL A 227 3.66 5.89 -5.27
N HIS A 228 4.55 6.51 -6.05
CA HIS A 228 5.04 5.98 -7.31
C HIS A 228 6.42 5.33 -7.10
N ALA A 229 6.58 4.04 -7.40
CA ALA A 229 7.87 3.36 -7.41
C ALA A 229 8.58 3.61 -8.75
N PHE A 230 9.30 4.72 -8.84
CA PHE A 230 9.74 5.29 -10.11
C PHE A 230 10.85 4.43 -10.77
N GLY A 231 10.52 3.86 -11.93
CA GLY A 231 11.31 2.94 -12.73
C GLY A 231 11.12 1.46 -12.37
N LEU A 232 10.23 1.12 -11.42
CA LEU A 232 9.95 -0.26 -11.03
C LEU A 232 8.93 -0.87 -11.99
N GLY A 233 9.44 -1.41 -13.10
CA GLY A 233 8.62 -1.95 -14.19
C GLY A 233 8.58 -3.47 -14.32
N HIS A 234 9.24 -4.22 -13.43
CA HIS A 234 9.37 -5.67 -13.53
C HIS A 234 8.38 -6.40 -12.58
N PRO A 235 7.55 -7.34 -13.07
CA PRO A 235 6.46 -7.95 -12.31
C PRO A 235 6.88 -8.71 -11.04
N MET A 236 8.08 -9.31 -11.05
CA MET A 236 8.67 -9.98 -9.89
C MET A 236 8.64 -9.15 -8.59
N LEU A 237 8.63 -7.82 -8.67
CA LEU A 237 8.67 -6.94 -7.51
C LEU A 237 7.33 -6.26 -7.18
N PHE A 238 6.30 -6.39 -8.02
CA PHE A 238 5.03 -5.66 -7.83
C PHE A 238 4.36 -6.04 -6.50
N GLY A 239 4.24 -7.33 -6.18
CA GLY A 239 3.64 -7.76 -4.93
C GLY A 239 4.36 -7.19 -3.70
N LEU A 240 5.69 -7.26 -3.68
CA LEU A 240 6.51 -6.73 -2.58
C LEU A 240 6.38 -5.21 -2.46
N ALA A 241 6.53 -4.48 -3.55
CA ALA A 241 6.44 -3.02 -3.54
C ALA A 241 5.03 -2.54 -3.13
N VAL A 242 3.97 -3.21 -3.60
CA VAL A 242 2.61 -2.95 -3.15
C VAL A 242 2.43 -3.27 -1.67
N GLY A 243 2.96 -4.39 -1.17
CA GLY A 243 2.92 -4.73 0.26
C GLY A 243 3.61 -3.72 1.17
N LEU A 244 4.58 -2.96 0.63
CA LEU A 244 5.23 -1.82 1.28
C LEU A 244 4.46 -0.50 1.13
N GLY A 245 3.42 -0.47 0.30
CA GLY A 245 2.52 0.65 0.10
C GLY A 245 2.87 1.55 -1.08
N CYS A 246 3.47 1.01 -2.14
CA CYS A 246 3.54 1.65 -3.46
C CYS A 246 2.22 1.45 -4.24
N ASP A 247 1.77 2.49 -4.94
CA ASP A 247 0.47 2.57 -5.62
C ASP A 247 0.60 2.66 -7.15
N ILE A 248 1.69 3.21 -7.66
CA ILE A 248 1.91 3.43 -9.10
C ILE A 248 3.27 2.87 -9.49
N PHE A 249 3.33 2.29 -10.68
CA PHE A 249 4.51 1.75 -11.31
C PHE A 249 4.62 2.27 -12.75
N ASP A 250 5.82 2.34 -13.29
CA ASP A 250 6.07 2.59 -14.71
C ASP A 250 7.01 1.53 -15.29
N SER A 251 6.84 1.19 -16.57
CA SER A 251 7.69 0.20 -17.23
C SER A 251 8.09 0.66 -18.63
N ALA A 252 9.38 0.95 -18.80
CA ALA A 252 10.07 0.90 -20.10
C ALA A 252 10.63 -0.52 -20.37
N ALA A 253 10.72 -1.35 -19.33
CA ALA A 253 11.34 -2.67 -19.39
C ALA A 253 10.67 -3.58 -20.41
N TYR A 254 9.34 -3.50 -20.59
CA TYR A 254 8.64 -4.34 -21.58
C TYR A 254 9.20 -4.18 -22.99
N ALA A 255 9.52 -2.94 -23.38
CA ALA A 255 10.03 -2.60 -24.70
C ALA A 255 11.55 -2.78 -24.79
N LEU A 256 12.30 -2.30 -23.77
CA LEU A 256 13.75 -2.46 -23.74
C LEU A 256 14.16 -3.94 -23.76
N PHE A 257 13.46 -4.79 -23.01
CA PHE A 257 13.78 -6.21 -22.93
C PHE A 257 13.39 -6.90 -24.24
N ALA A 258 12.31 -6.48 -24.89
CA ALA A 258 11.94 -7.01 -26.20
C ALA A 258 13.02 -6.77 -27.28
N LYS A 259 13.60 -5.57 -27.32
CA LYS A 259 14.75 -5.25 -28.21
C LYS A 259 15.95 -6.15 -27.94
N ASP A 260 16.19 -6.50 -26.68
CA ASP A 260 17.27 -7.40 -26.26
C ASP A 260 16.90 -8.90 -26.35
N LYS A 261 15.77 -9.25 -26.97
CA LYS A 261 15.23 -10.63 -27.01
C LYS A 261 15.08 -11.28 -25.62
N ARG A 262 14.67 -10.47 -24.64
CA ARG A 262 14.41 -10.86 -23.25
C ARG A 262 12.91 -10.95 -22.96
N TYR A 263 12.54 -12.11 -22.43
CA TYR A 263 11.20 -12.53 -22.06
C TYR A 263 11.00 -12.37 -20.55
N ILE A 264 10.01 -11.57 -20.15
CA ILE A 264 9.65 -11.34 -18.75
C ILE A 264 8.76 -12.46 -18.24
N THR A 265 9.05 -12.94 -17.03
CA THR A 265 8.20 -13.83 -16.23
C THR A 265 7.88 -13.18 -14.89
N ASN A 266 6.94 -13.74 -14.14
CA ASN A 266 6.66 -13.32 -12.76
C ASN A 266 7.76 -13.70 -11.76
N TYR A 267 8.77 -14.48 -12.17
CA TYR A 267 9.91 -14.92 -11.35
C TYR A 267 11.26 -14.41 -11.86
N GLY A 268 11.28 -13.58 -12.90
CA GLY A 268 12.53 -13.02 -13.44
C GLY A 268 12.45 -12.77 -14.94
N THR A 269 13.60 -12.85 -15.59
CA THR A 269 13.75 -12.63 -17.02
C THR A 269 14.56 -13.76 -17.64
N LYS A 270 14.24 -14.15 -18.86
CA LYS A 270 14.97 -15.16 -19.65
C LYS A 270 15.30 -14.61 -21.02
N LYS A 271 16.40 -15.03 -21.64
CA LYS A 271 16.57 -14.80 -23.08
C LYS A 271 15.68 -15.77 -23.84
N ILE A 272 15.14 -15.33 -24.98
CA ILE A 272 14.34 -16.22 -25.84
C ILE A 272 15.13 -17.46 -26.26
N SER A 273 16.43 -17.33 -26.52
CA SER A 273 17.31 -18.45 -26.87
C SER A 273 17.53 -19.48 -25.75
N GLU A 274 17.14 -19.17 -24.51
CA GLU A 274 17.24 -20.09 -23.36
C GLU A 274 15.93 -20.85 -23.11
N LEU A 275 14.87 -20.54 -23.87
CA LEU A 275 13.55 -21.13 -23.68
C LEU A 275 13.32 -22.26 -24.69
N GLU A 276 12.95 -23.43 -24.17
CA GLU A 276 12.39 -24.53 -24.96
C GLU A 276 10.85 -24.41 -25.07
N TYR A 277 10.21 -23.84 -24.04
CA TYR A 277 8.78 -23.64 -23.94
C TYR A 277 8.47 -22.19 -23.57
N LEU A 278 7.29 -21.70 -23.98
CA LEU A 278 6.74 -20.43 -23.51
C LEU A 278 5.85 -20.69 -22.28
N PRO A 279 6.28 -20.37 -21.05
CA PRO A 279 5.53 -20.68 -19.82
C PRO A 279 4.43 -19.63 -19.56
N CYS A 280 3.61 -19.32 -20.57
CA CYS A 280 2.55 -18.32 -20.49
C CYS A 280 1.40 -18.67 -21.44
N SER A 281 0.19 -18.30 -21.04
CA SER A 281 -1.03 -18.53 -21.83
C SER A 281 -1.60 -17.24 -22.44
N CYS A 282 -0.80 -16.17 -22.55
CA CYS A 282 -1.25 -14.93 -23.17
C CYS A 282 -1.52 -15.13 -24.68
N LEU A 283 -2.17 -14.14 -25.30
CA LEU A 283 -2.55 -14.19 -26.71
C LEU A 283 -1.34 -14.34 -27.65
N VAL A 284 -0.15 -13.95 -27.21
CA VAL A 284 1.11 -14.16 -27.95
C VAL A 284 1.60 -15.60 -27.82
N CYS A 285 1.65 -16.15 -26.61
CA CYS A 285 2.35 -17.41 -26.33
C CYS A 285 1.56 -18.66 -26.70
N ARG A 286 0.22 -18.63 -26.66
CA ARG A 286 -0.62 -19.83 -26.76
C ARG A 286 -0.41 -20.70 -28.02
N ASN A 287 0.08 -20.12 -29.11
CA ASN A 287 0.21 -20.77 -30.42
C ASN A 287 1.59 -20.53 -31.07
N LYS A 288 2.62 -20.21 -30.28
CA LYS A 288 3.96 -19.90 -30.81
C LYS A 288 5.03 -20.67 -30.04
N ASN A 289 6.14 -20.96 -30.70
CA ASN A 289 7.36 -21.42 -30.04
C ASN A 289 8.26 -20.22 -29.73
N PRO A 290 9.26 -20.37 -28.83
CA PRO A 290 10.19 -19.29 -28.51
C PRO A 290 10.87 -18.66 -29.74
N ALA A 291 11.29 -19.47 -30.70
CA ALA A 291 11.93 -18.99 -31.94
C ALA A 291 11.03 -18.12 -32.84
N ASP A 292 9.71 -18.23 -32.69
CA ASP A 292 8.72 -17.50 -33.50
C ASP A 292 8.41 -16.09 -32.94
N LEU A 293 9.04 -15.71 -31.82
CA LEU A 293 8.80 -14.43 -31.17
C LEU A 293 9.72 -13.33 -31.70
N ASP A 294 9.15 -12.42 -32.50
CA ASP A 294 9.78 -11.16 -32.87
C ASP A 294 9.72 -10.13 -31.72
N GLU A 295 10.35 -8.96 -31.92
CA GLU A 295 10.39 -7.92 -30.88
C GLU A 295 9.00 -7.42 -30.49
N HIS A 296 8.09 -7.30 -31.46
CA HIS A 296 6.70 -6.87 -31.22
C HIS A 296 5.96 -7.86 -30.32
N ALA A 297 6.03 -9.15 -30.64
CA ALA A 297 5.44 -10.23 -29.86
C ALA A 297 6.00 -10.29 -28.44
N ILE A 298 7.32 -10.13 -28.27
CA ILE A 298 7.95 -10.12 -26.93
C ILE A 298 7.47 -8.90 -26.13
N ALA A 299 7.37 -7.73 -26.74
CA ALA A 299 6.87 -6.53 -26.05
C ALA A 299 5.41 -6.68 -25.60
N LEU A 300 4.54 -7.24 -26.46
CA LEU A 300 3.16 -7.58 -26.10
C LEU A 300 3.12 -8.56 -24.93
N HIS A 301 3.87 -9.66 -25.01
CA HIS A 301 3.96 -10.65 -23.94
C HIS A 301 4.41 -10.02 -22.61
N ASN A 302 5.48 -9.23 -22.65
CA ASN A 302 6.05 -8.59 -21.47
C ASN A 302 5.03 -7.67 -20.76
N LEU A 303 4.21 -6.93 -21.51
CA LEU A 303 3.10 -6.17 -20.93
C LEU A 303 1.97 -7.06 -20.43
N TYR A 304 1.62 -8.14 -21.12
CA TYR A 304 0.59 -9.07 -20.64
C TYR A 304 0.94 -9.62 -19.27
N VAL A 305 2.17 -10.07 -19.06
CA VAL A 305 2.66 -10.57 -17.77
C VAL A 305 2.61 -9.46 -16.72
N SER A 306 3.03 -8.25 -17.07
CA SER A 306 3.08 -7.13 -16.13
C SER A 306 1.66 -6.71 -15.66
N TYR A 307 0.72 -6.55 -16.59
CA TYR A 307 -0.68 -6.25 -16.26
C TYR A 307 -1.38 -7.40 -15.55
N GLU A 308 -1.09 -8.65 -15.91
CA GLU A 308 -1.61 -9.82 -15.19
C GLU A 308 -1.11 -9.85 -13.75
N GLU A 309 0.16 -9.56 -13.52
CA GLU A 309 0.73 -9.53 -12.18
C GLU A 309 0.09 -8.43 -11.32
N ILE A 310 -0.18 -7.23 -11.86
CA ILE A 310 -0.96 -6.20 -11.16
C ILE A 310 -2.35 -6.71 -10.76
N ARG A 311 -3.06 -7.43 -11.64
CA ARG A 311 -4.37 -8.02 -11.32
C ARG A 311 -4.28 -9.08 -10.22
N ARG A 312 -3.25 -9.94 -10.25
CA ARG A 312 -3.02 -10.95 -9.20
C ARG A 312 -2.75 -10.29 -7.85
N VAL A 313 -1.95 -9.23 -7.81
CA VAL A 313 -1.68 -8.46 -6.58
C VAL A 313 -2.95 -7.81 -6.03
N LYS A 314 -3.79 -7.22 -6.89
CA LYS A 314 -5.12 -6.70 -6.48
C LYS A 314 -6.01 -7.80 -5.89
N GLN A 315 -6.06 -8.95 -6.54
CA GLN A 315 -6.86 -10.07 -6.04
C GLN A 315 -6.36 -10.54 -4.66
N ALA A 316 -5.03 -10.64 -4.49
CA ALA A 316 -4.45 -10.98 -3.20
C ALA A 316 -4.81 -9.97 -2.09
N ILE A 317 -4.83 -8.66 -2.39
CA ILE A 317 -5.32 -7.65 -1.44
C ILE A 317 -6.80 -7.90 -1.09
N LYS A 318 -7.64 -8.18 -2.09
CA LYS A 318 -9.09 -8.36 -1.91
C LYS A 318 -9.43 -9.57 -1.03
N GLU A 319 -8.60 -10.60 -1.11
CA GLU A 319 -8.71 -11.85 -0.35
C GLU A 319 -7.94 -11.82 0.97
N ASN A 320 -7.18 -10.76 1.22
CA ASN A 320 -6.22 -10.65 2.32
C ASN A 320 -5.15 -11.75 2.33
N THR A 321 -4.60 -12.07 1.16
CA THR A 321 -3.56 -13.08 0.95
C THR A 321 -2.27 -12.49 0.37
N LEU A 322 -2.04 -11.17 0.52
CA LEU A 322 -0.87 -10.51 -0.06
C LEU A 322 0.45 -10.99 0.55
N TRP A 323 0.48 -11.34 1.84
CA TRP A 323 1.66 -11.94 2.45
C TRP A 323 1.98 -13.28 1.81
N GLU A 324 0.99 -14.17 1.73
CA GLU A 324 1.11 -15.48 1.08
C GLU A 324 1.63 -15.32 -0.35
N TYR A 325 1.08 -14.37 -1.09
CA TYR A 325 1.50 -14.06 -2.44
C TYR A 325 2.97 -13.62 -2.52
N ILE A 326 3.39 -12.70 -1.65
CA ILE A 326 4.77 -12.20 -1.57
C ILE A 326 5.72 -13.34 -1.22
N GLU A 327 5.39 -14.18 -0.25
CA GLU A 327 6.21 -15.32 0.19
C GLU A 327 6.36 -16.38 -0.92
N MET A 328 5.26 -16.69 -1.63
CA MET A 328 5.29 -17.56 -2.82
C MET A 328 6.14 -16.97 -3.96
N ARG A 329 6.19 -15.63 -4.12
CA ARG A 329 7.09 -14.99 -5.09
C ARG A 329 8.52 -15.00 -4.60
N ALA A 330 8.76 -14.84 -3.30
CA ALA A 330 10.08 -14.71 -2.72
C ALA A 330 10.98 -15.92 -2.99
N ILE A 331 10.41 -17.12 -2.95
CA ILE A 331 11.13 -18.38 -3.20
C ILE A 331 11.67 -18.52 -4.63
N SER A 332 11.26 -17.65 -5.56
CA SER A 332 11.69 -17.72 -6.95
C SER A 332 13.11 -17.21 -7.21
N HIS A 333 13.69 -16.41 -6.30
CA HIS A 333 15.02 -15.84 -6.47
C HIS A 333 15.73 -15.64 -5.12
N PRO A 334 17.01 -16.02 -4.97
CA PRO A 334 17.73 -15.91 -3.69
C PRO A 334 17.74 -14.49 -3.09
N SER A 335 17.98 -13.46 -3.91
CA SER A 335 17.96 -12.06 -3.43
C SER A 335 16.57 -11.61 -2.98
N LEU A 336 15.51 -12.09 -3.63
CA LEU A 336 14.14 -11.74 -3.24
C LEU A 336 13.74 -12.47 -1.97
N TYR A 337 14.11 -13.75 -1.85
CA TYR A 337 13.97 -14.53 -0.62
C TYR A 337 14.62 -13.83 0.57
N LYS A 338 15.89 -13.42 0.43
CA LYS A 338 16.62 -12.69 1.47
C LYS A 338 15.94 -11.36 1.82
N ALA A 339 15.52 -10.60 0.82
CA ALA A 339 14.84 -9.32 1.00
C ALA A 339 13.49 -9.46 1.73
N VAL A 340 12.66 -10.44 1.37
CA VAL A 340 11.40 -10.66 2.08
C VAL A 340 11.65 -11.05 3.54
N ARG A 341 12.66 -11.88 3.83
CA ARG A 341 13.03 -12.18 5.23
C ARG A 341 13.51 -10.94 6.00
N SER A 342 14.20 -10.01 5.35
CA SER A 342 14.68 -8.79 6.00
C SER A 342 13.54 -7.87 6.47
N LEU A 343 12.33 -8.00 5.90
CA LEU A 343 11.12 -7.28 6.36
C LEU A 343 10.81 -7.49 7.85
N LYS A 344 11.36 -8.53 8.48
CA LYS A 344 11.29 -8.74 9.93
C LYS A 344 11.71 -7.51 10.74
N GLN A 345 12.66 -6.71 10.25
CA GLN A 345 13.10 -5.48 10.92
C GLN A 345 12.07 -4.35 10.83
N HIS A 346 11.18 -4.40 9.84
CA HIS A 346 10.16 -3.38 9.56
C HIS A 346 8.75 -3.81 9.96
N ARG A 347 8.55 -5.06 10.39
CA ARG A 347 7.21 -5.61 10.69
C ARG A 347 6.40 -4.79 11.69
N LYS A 348 7.03 -4.12 12.67
CA LYS A 348 6.32 -3.23 13.60
C LYS A 348 5.64 -2.07 12.86
N PHE A 349 6.35 -1.47 11.91
CA PHE A 349 5.83 -0.36 11.11
C PHE A 349 4.77 -0.84 10.13
N LEU A 350 5.03 -1.94 9.41
CA LEU A 350 4.04 -2.50 8.48
C LEU A 350 2.77 -2.93 9.21
N SER A 351 2.89 -3.43 10.46
CA SER A 351 1.73 -3.84 11.23
C SER A 351 0.82 -2.68 11.63
N GLU A 352 1.28 -1.42 11.56
CA GLU A 352 0.42 -0.25 11.76
C GLU A 352 -0.67 -0.17 10.69
N PHE A 353 -0.37 -0.59 9.47
CA PHE A 353 -1.30 -0.57 8.34
C PHE A 353 -2.04 -1.89 8.16
N ASP A 354 -1.42 -3.01 8.52
CA ASP A 354 -2.01 -4.33 8.30
C ASP A 354 -3.30 -4.52 9.12
N PRO A 355 -4.41 -4.97 8.50
CA PRO A 355 -5.61 -5.34 9.25
C PRO A 355 -5.31 -6.38 10.31
N ILE A 356 -5.91 -6.22 11.50
CA ILE A 356 -5.70 -7.15 12.62
C ILE A 356 -6.33 -8.53 12.38
N THR A 357 -7.29 -8.58 11.47
CA THR A 357 -8.04 -9.76 11.07
C THR A 357 -8.17 -9.79 9.55
N LYS A 358 -8.12 -10.99 8.98
CA LYS A 358 -8.15 -11.21 7.54
C LYS A 358 -9.24 -12.21 7.19
N ARG A 359 -9.72 -12.16 5.95
CA ARG A 359 -10.74 -13.09 5.44
C ARG A 359 -10.17 -14.48 5.18
N SER A 360 -8.92 -14.53 4.77
CA SER A 360 -8.15 -15.73 4.53
C SER A 360 -7.72 -16.39 5.84
N ALA A 361 -7.48 -17.71 5.76
CA ALA A 361 -6.71 -18.42 6.78
C ALA A 361 -5.24 -17.98 6.73
N PHE A 362 -4.52 -18.12 7.84
CA PHE A 362 -3.07 -17.92 7.86
C PHE A 362 -2.37 -19.14 7.26
N PHE A 363 -1.53 -18.93 6.24
CA PHE A 363 -0.67 -19.97 5.67
C PHE A 363 0.78 -19.75 6.09
N ASP A 364 1.39 -20.77 6.70
CA ASP A 364 2.79 -20.71 7.11
C ASP A 364 3.71 -21.26 6.00
N PHE A 365 4.40 -20.37 5.29
CA PHE A 365 5.45 -20.71 4.33
C PHE A 365 6.86 -20.68 4.94
N GLY A 366 7.00 -20.59 6.27
CA GLY A 366 8.29 -20.60 6.96
C GLY A 366 8.98 -19.24 7.07
N PHE A 367 8.25 -18.15 6.82
CA PHE A 367 8.71 -16.78 6.98
C PHE A 367 8.26 -16.20 8.33
N ASP A 368 9.19 -15.57 9.07
CA ASP A 368 8.95 -15.01 10.40
C ASP A 368 8.84 -13.47 10.40
N CYS A 369 8.78 -12.88 9.20
CA CYS A 369 8.66 -11.44 8.96
C CYS A 369 7.23 -10.91 8.97
N ARG A 370 6.22 -11.79 8.93
CA ARG A 370 4.80 -11.43 8.87
C ARG A 370 4.34 -10.53 10.01
N THR A 371 3.46 -9.59 9.67
CA THR A 371 2.87 -8.63 10.60
C THR A 371 1.88 -9.28 11.56
N GLU A 372 1.18 -10.34 11.13
CA GLU A 372 0.29 -11.14 11.98
C GLU A 372 1.06 -11.78 13.15
N ILE A 373 2.25 -12.32 12.88
CA ILE A 373 3.14 -12.89 13.91
C ILE A 373 3.54 -11.82 14.93
N TYR A 374 3.89 -10.61 14.47
CA TYR A 374 4.20 -9.50 15.36
C TYR A 374 2.98 -9.09 16.20
N ASN A 375 1.81 -8.91 15.58
CA ASN A 375 0.59 -8.46 16.24
C ASN A 375 0.13 -9.46 17.32
N VAL A 376 0.12 -10.76 17.01
CA VAL A 376 -0.20 -11.80 18.00
C VAL A 376 0.78 -11.77 19.17
N LYS A 377 2.08 -11.80 18.90
CA LYS A 377 3.11 -11.76 19.97
C LYS A 377 3.03 -10.49 20.80
N HIS A 378 2.66 -9.37 20.20
CA HIS A 378 2.52 -8.10 20.91
C HIS A 378 1.29 -8.11 21.84
N ARG A 379 0.13 -8.56 21.35
CA ARG A 379 -1.13 -8.60 22.11
C ARG A 379 -1.19 -9.71 23.15
N ALA A 380 -0.62 -10.88 22.86
CA ALA A 380 -0.60 -12.02 23.78
C ALA A 380 0.15 -11.72 25.09
N ARG A 381 1.05 -10.73 25.11
CA ARG A 381 1.73 -10.26 26.35
C ARG A 381 0.78 -9.66 27.39
N ASN A 382 -0.41 -9.24 26.97
CA ASN A 382 -1.43 -8.72 27.89
C ASN A 382 -2.11 -9.83 28.69
N ILE A 383 -1.98 -11.08 28.26
CA ILE A 383 -2.65 -12.22 28.88
C ILE A 383 -1.82 -12.72 30.05
N LYS A 384 -2.42 -12.74 31.24
CA LYS A 384 -1.78 -13.23 32.46
C LYS A 384 -2.12 -14.71 32.67
N THR A 385 -1.23 -15.60 32.24
CA THR A 385 -1.42 -17.05 32.34
C THR A 385 -0.09 -17.80 32.31
N GLU A 386 -0.02 -18.93 32.99
CA GLU A 386 1.11 -19.87 32.92
C GLU A 386 0.87 -20.99 31.89
N ASN A 387 -0.38 -21.18 31.44
CA ASN A 387 -0.78 -22.21 30.50
C ASN A 387 -0.46 -21.79 29.07
N LEU A 388 0.76 -22.09 28.63
CA LEU A 388 1.28 -21.75 27.31
C LEU A 388 1.53 -23.02 26.47
N THR A 389 1.14 -22.97 25.19
CA THR A 389 1.45 -24.01 24.19
C THR A 389 2.31 -23.44 23.08
N GLU A 390 3.22 -24.25 22.54
CA GLU A 390 4.02 -23.88 21.37
C GLU A 390 3.17 -23.94 20.09
N VAL A 391 3.05 -22.80 19.40
CA VAL A 391 2.37 -22.68 18.12
C VAL A 391 3.32 -22.02 17.14
N LYS A 392 3.89 -22.77 16.20
CA LYS A 392 4.74 -22.17 15.16
C LYS A 392 3.87 -21.43 14.12
N PRO A 393 4.28 -20.25 13.61
CA PRO A 393 5.51 -19.50 13.92
C PRO A 393 5.37 -18.49 15.09
N PHE A 394 4.27 -18.54 15.83
CA PHE A 394 3.91 -17.63 16.92
C PHE A 394 4.67 -17.88 18.25
N GLY A 395 5.33 -19.02 18.42
CA GLY A 395 6.04 -19.41 19.64
C GLY A 395 5.07 -19.84 20.75
N LYS A 396 5.44 -19.60 22.01
CA LYS A 396 4.58 -19.89 23.18
C LYS A 396 3.39 -18.93 23.26
N ILE A 397 2.19 -19.47 23.18
CA ILE A 397 0.92 -18.73 23.18
C ILE A 397 -0.03 -19.31 24.23
N ALA A 398 -0.80 -18.43 24.88
CA ALA A 398 -1.83 -18.80 25.84
C ALA A 398 -2.89 -19.74 25.23
N GLU A 399 -3.16 -20.89 25.87
CA GLU A 399 -4.14 -21.87 25.40
C GLU A 399 -5.54 -21.27 25.22
N GLN A 400 -5.87 -20.26 26.03
CA GLN A 400 -7.17 -19.61 26.07
C GLN A 400 -7.53 -18.86 24.77
N ILE A 401 -6.54 -18.51 23.94
CA ILE A 401 -6.76 -17.75 22.70
C ILE A 401 -6.53 -18.58 21.42
N LEU A 402 -6.30 -19.88 21.51
CA LEU A 402 -6.01 -20.69 20.32
C LEU A 402 -7.16 -20.72 19.30
N ASP A 403 -8.38 -20.41 19.72
CA ASP A 403 -9.55 -20.36 18.84
C ASP A 403 -9.64 -19.07 18.00
N ILE A 404 -8.85 -18.02 18.29
CA ILE A 404 -8.94 -16.73 17.56
C ILE A 404 -8.09 -16.73 16.28
N TYR A 405 -8.42 -15.85 15.34
CA TYR A 405 -7.54 -15.58 14.19
C TYR A 405 -6.21 -14.96 14.65
N PRO A 406 -5.04 -15.34 14.08
CA PRO A 406 -4.80 -16.38 13.07
C PRO A 406 -4.51 -17.79 13.64
N LEU A 407 -4.62 -18.00 14.96
CA LEU A 407 -4.18 -19.22 15.64
C LEU A 407 -5.08 -20.43 15.39
N ASN A 408 -6.35 -20.19 15.04
CA ASN A 408 -7.39 -21.18 14.89
C ASN A 408 -7.15 -22.23 13.78
N VAL A 409 -6.16 -22.00 12.91
CA VAL A 409 -5.85 -22.87 11.76
C VAL A 409 -4.87 -23.99 12.11
N PHE A 410 -4.15 -23.89 13.24
CA PHE A 410 -3.11 -24.85 13.61
C PHE A 410 -3.64 -26.12 14.30
N GLY A 411 -4.95 -26.20 14.56
CA GLY A 411 -5.58 -27.38 15.13
C GLY A 411 -5.15 -27.74 16.56
N VAL A 412 -4.47 -26.82 17.25
CA VAL A 412 -4.04 -27.02 18.64
C VAL A 412 -5.27 -26.91 19.55
N LYS A 413 -5.55 -27.98 20.31
CA LYS A 413 -6.71 -28.02 21.21
C LYS A 413 -6.45 -27.19 22.45
N SER A 414 -7.46 -26.40 22.84
CA SER A 414 -7.49 -25.66 24.10
C SER A 414 -8.37 -26.39 25.11
N ASN A 415 -7.85 -26.63 26.32
CA ASN A 415 -8.62 -27.19 27.44
C ASN A 415 -9.30 -26.11 28.30
N ALA A 416 -9.10 -24.82 27.97
CA ALA A 416 -9.64 -23.72 28.74
C ALA A 416 -11.18 -23.67 28.73
N GLY A 417 -11.76 -23.28 29.87
CA GLY A 417 -13.19 -23.04 30.01
C GLY A 417 -13.64 -21.80 29.22
N ASP A 418 -14.94 -21.71 28.93
CA ASP A 418 -15.48 -20.58 28.13
C ASP A 418 -15.20 -19.21 28.76
N GLU A 419 -15.31 -19.11 30.10
CA GLU A 419 -15.04 -17.85 30.80
C GLU A 419 -13.55 -17.47 30.74
N GLU A 420 -12.64 -18.43 30.91
CA GLU A 420 -11.19 -18.21 30.78
C GLU A 420 -10.83 -17.73 29.37
N LYS A 421 -11.44 -18.32 28.34
CA LYS A 421 -11.28 -17.87 26.94
C LYS A 421 -11.76 -16.44 26.76
N VAL A 422 -12.96 -16.12 27.24
CA VAL A 422 -13.51 -14.75 27.13
C VAL A 422 -12.62 -13.74 27.85
N ARG A 423 -12.14 -14.03 29.05
CA ARG A 423 -11.21 -13.16 29.81
C ARG A 423 -9.89 -12.96 29.08
N ALA A 424 -9.29 -14.02 28.56
CA ALA A 424 -8.04 -13.92 27.79
C ALA A 424 -8.24 -13.12 26.48
N ILE A 425 -9.38 -13.29 25.79
CA ILE A 425 -9.71 -12.51 24.59
C ILE A 425 -9.90 -11.03 24.94
N MET A 426 -10.54 -10.70 26.07
CA MET A 426 -10.63 -9.31 26.56
C MET A 426 -9.23 -8.69 26.72
N GLN A 427 -8.32 -9.39 27.40
CA GLN A 427 -6.94 -8.93 27.59
C GLN A 427 -6.18 -8.81 26.26
N TYR A 428 -6.33 -9.78 25.37
CA TYR A 428 -5.69 -9.79 24.06
C TYR A 428 -6.15 -8.61 23.20
N GLN A 429 -7.46 -8.40 23.10
CA GLN A 429 -8.08 -7.45 22.17
C GLN A 429 -8.03 -6.02 22.70
N PHE A 430 -8.40 -5.79 23.96
CA PHE A 430 -8.54 -4.45 24.54
C PHE A 430 -7.33 -4.05 25.41
N GLY A 431 -6.46 -5.00 25.70
CA GLY A 431 -5.19 -4.80 26.39
C GLY A 431 -5.21 -5.23 27.85
N ASN A 432 -4.06 -5.03 28.53
CA ASN A 432 -3.85 -5.52 29.88
C ASN A 432 -4.98 -5.15 30.86
N ASP A 433 -5.34 -6.12 31.71
CA ASP A 433 -6.37 -6.03 32.76
C ASP A 433 -7.82 -5.76 32.28
N ALA A 434 -8.10 -5.80 30.97
CA ALA A 434 -9.45 -5.61 30.43
C ALA A 434 -10.47 -6.66 30.92
N ASP A 435 -10.00 -7.85 31.29
CA ASP A 435 -10.82 -8.93 31.83
C ASP A 435 -11.46 -8.59 33.19
N LYS A 436 -10.83 -7.72 34.00
CA LYS A 436 -11.35 -7.32 35.32
C LYS A 436 -12.69 -6.59 35.23
N ILE A 437 -13.02 -6.02 34.08
CA ILE A 437 -14.34 -5.44 33.81
C ILE A 437 -15.43 -6.50 33.97
N LEU A 438 -15.13 -7.75 33.62
CA LEU A 438 -16.09 -8.84 33.69
C LEU A 438 -16.46 -9.24 35.12
N ASP A 439 -15.65 -8.87 36.13
CA ASP A 439 -15.92 -9.15 37.55
C ASP A 439 -17.15 -8.40 38.07
N LYS A 440 -17.60 -7.36 37.35
CA LYS A 440 -18.82 -6.61 37.64
C LYS A 440 -20.08 -7.38 37.25
N PHE A 441 -19.96 -8.44 36.46
CA PHE A 441 -21.09 -9.16 35.85
C PHE A 441 -21.12 -10.63 36.26
N PHE A 442 -22.31 -11.24 36.25
CA PHE A 442 -22.44 -12.68 36.43
C PHE A 442 -22.57 -13.34 35.06
N LEU A 443 -21.45 -13.76 34.46
CA LEU A 443 -21.43 -14.12 33.04
C LEU A 443 -22.28 -15.34 32.71
N ARG A 444 -23.08 -15.24 31.65
CA ARG A 444 -23.70 -16.38 30.95
C ARG A 444 -23.24 -16.40 29.50
N ILE A 445 -22.37 -17.33 29.20
CA ILE A 445 -21.81 -17.52 27.86
C ILE A 445 -22.65 -18.54 27.10
N LYS A 446 -23.11 -18.16 25.90
CA LYS A 446 -23.89 -19.03 25.00
C LYS A 446 -23.07 -19.37 23.77
N ARG A 447 -23.13 -20.66 23.40
CA ARG A 447 -22.52 -21.20 22.18
C ARG A 447 -23.53 -21.31 21.04
N SER A 448 -23.04 -21.26 19.81
CA SER A 448 -23.79 -21.65 18.62
C SER A 448 -24.27 -23.10 18.73
N LYS A 449 -25.53 -23.37 18.40
CA LYS A 449 -26.07 -24.75 18.38
C LYS A 449 -25.34 -25.65 17.38
N THR A 450 -24.99 -25.10 16.21
CA THR A 450 -24.36 -25.80 15.10
C THR A 450 -22.86 -25.95 15.30
N THR A 451 -22.14 -24.84 15.50
CA THR A 451 -20.67 -24.85 15.51
C THR A 451 -20.08 -25.08 16.90
N LYS A 452 -20.90 -25.05 17.97
CA LYS A 452 -20.50 -25.13 19.38
C LYS A 452 -19.47 -24.06 19.82
N ARG A 453 -19.22 -23.05 19.00
CA ARG A 453 -18.35 -21.89 19.29
C ARG A 453 -19.08 -20.85 20.13
N ILE A 454 -18.34 -20.11 20.95
CA ILE A 454 -18.87 -18.99 21.76
C ILE A 454 -19.46 -17.92 20.82
N ARG A 455 -20.61 -17.36 21.19
CA ARG A 455 -21.33 -16.39 20.35
C ARG A 455 -21.88 -15.18 21.09
N TRP A 456 -22.40 -15.39 22.29
CA TRP A 456 -23.04 -14.32 23.05
C TRP A 456 -22.64 -14.40 24.50
N ILE A 457 -22.29 -13.26 25.06
CA ILE A 457 -21.88 -13.10 26.45
C ILE A 457 -22.92 -12.18 27.09
N HIS A 458 -23.69 -12.70 28.03
CA HIS A 458 -24.72 -11.95 28.75
C HIS A 458 -24.32 -11.75 30.20
N ASP A 459 -24.87 -10.72 30.84
CA ASP A 459 -25.00 -10.72 32.29
C ASP A 459 -26.23 -11.56 32.68
N ASN A 460 -26.04 -12.56 33.51
CA ASN A 460 -27.10 -13.45 33.95
C ASN A 460 -27.98 -12.79 35.01
N LYS A 461 -27.55 -11.71 35.68
CA LYS A 461 -28.40 -10.94 36.59
C LYS A 461 -29.41 -10.09 35.81
N THR A 462 -28.94 -9.21 34.93
CA THR A 462 -29.82 -8.30 34.16
C THR A 462 -30.43 -8.94 32.91
N LYS A 463 -29.88 -10.06 32.43
CA LYS A 463 -30.16 -10.70 31.13
C LYS A 463 -29.71 -9.89 29.91
N GLU A 464 -29.02 -8.78 30.11
CA GLU A 464 -28.53 -7.96 29.01
C GLU A 464 -27.37 -8.62 28.26
N LEU A 465 -27.27 -8.31 26.96
CA LEU A 465 -26.18 -8.77 26.10
C LEU A 465 -24.99 -7.82 26.27
N LEU A 466 -23.90 -8.31 26.86
CA LEU A 466 -22.66 -7.54 27.06
C LEU A 466 -21.81 -7.51 25.79
N ALA A 467 -21.77 -8.64 25.07
CA ALA A 467 -20.97 -8.78 23.86
C ALA A 467 -21.46 -9.90 22.95
N SER A 468 -21.16 -9.75 21.67
CA SER A 468 -21.22 -10.83 20.68
C SER A 468 -19.81 -11.22 20.22
N VAL A 469 -19.63 -12.44 19.72
CA VAL A 469 -18.34 -12.95 19.24
C VAL A 469 -18.41 -13.19 17.73
N ARG A 470 -17.50 -12.54 16.98
CA ARG A 470 -17.44 -12.61 15.52
C ARG A 470 -17.19 -14.03 15.04
N ALA A 471 -17.85 -14.42 13.94
CA ALA A 471 -17.73 -15.77 13.37
C ALA A 471 -16.39 -16.04 12.70
N SER A 472 -15.83 -15.01 12.09
CA SER A 472 -14.63 -15.07 11.27
C SER A 472 -13.38 -15.27 12.12
N ASP A 473 -13.25 -14.51 13.20
CA ASP A 473 -12.00 -14.40 13.97
C ASP A 473 -12.14 -14.61 15.48
N HIS A 474 -13.37 -14.78 15.97
CA HIS A 474 -13.70 -14.90 17.39
C HIS A 474 -13.32 -13.70 18.25
N PHE A 475 -13.21 -12.51 17.66
CA PHE A 475 -13.05 -11.28 18.43
C PHE A 475 -14.38 -10.88 19.07
N ILE A 476 -14.28 -10.21 20.22
CA ILE A 476 -15.41 -9.69 21.00
C ILE A 476 -15.86 -8.37 20.38
N ILE A 477 -17.15 -8.28 20.05
CA ILE A 477 -17.85 -7.04 19.73
C ILE A 477 -18.57 -6.59 21.01
N PRO A 478 -18.11 -5.52 21.68
CA PRO A 478 -18.80 -5.00 22.84
C PRO A 478 -20.16 -4.43 22.43
N HIS A 479 -21.17 -4.66 23.27
CA HIS A 479 -22.44 -3.94 23.27
C HIS A 479 -22.37 -2.78 24.28
N GLU A 480 -23.44 -2.00 24.38
CA GLU A 480 -23.49 -0.72 25.11
C GLU A 480 -22.86 -0.78 26.50
N MET A 481 -23.38 -1.66 27.37
CA MET A 481 -22.91 -1.78 28.75
C MET A 481 -21.41 -2.12 28.84
N LEU A 482 -20.91 -3.02 27.99
CA LEU A 482 -19.48 -3.36 28.00
C LEU A 482 -18.62 -2.24 27.40
N ALA A 483 -19.11 -1.54 26.38
CA ALA A 483 -18.42 -0.41 25.76
C ALA A 483 -18.27 0.75 26.75
N GLU A 484 -19.31 1.07 27.52
CA GLU A 484 -19.24 2.06 28.60
C GLU A 484 -18.24 1.68 29.68
N GLU A 485 -18.21 0.41 30.10
CA GLU A 485 -17.24 -0.04 31.11
C GLU A 485 -15.80 -0.04 30.58
N LEU A 486 -15.59 -0.39 29.30
CA LEU A 486 -14.29 -0.24 28.62
C LEU A 486 -13.86 1.24 28.56
N HIS A 487 -14.80 2.13 28.26
CA HIS A 487 -14.58 3.58 28.25
C HIS A 487 -14.16 4.08 29.63
N LYS A 488 -14.90 3.75 30.69
CA LYS A 488 -14.57 4.14 32.08
C LYS A 488 -13.24 3.55 32.57
N PHE A 489 -12.93 2.31 32.17
CA PHE A 489 -11.75 1.60 32.67
C PHE A 489 -10.45 2.11 32.05
N PHE A 490 -10.43 2.33 30.73
CA PHE A 490 -9.23 2.79 30.04
C PHE A 490 -9.21 4.31 29.92
N LYS A 491 -8.09 4.94 30.28
CA LYS A 491 -7.89 6.37 30.06
C LYS A 491 -7.71 6.69 28.58
N PHE A 492 -8.17 7.86 28.16
CA PHE A 492 -7.83 8.44 26.87
C PHE A 492 -6.30 8.41 26.64
N PRO A 493 -5.81 8.06 25.43
CA PRO A 493 -6.57 7.79 24.20
C PRO A 493 -6.95 6.32 24.00
N LYS A 494 -6.73 5.43 24.96
CA LYS A 494 -6.79 3.97 24.71
C LYS A 494 -8.19 3.52 24.23
N LEU A 495 -8.23 2.80 23.11
CA LEU A 495 -9.44 2.38 22.36
C LEU A 495 -10.25 3.50 21.67
N ARG A 496 -9.83 4.77 21.75
CA ARG A 496 -10.62 5.90 21.25
C ARG A 496 -10.35 6.24 19.78
N ILE A 497 -11.41 6.71 19.13
CA ILE A 497 -11.39 7.53 17.93
C ILE A 497 -12.17 8.81 18.26
N ALA A 498 -11.45 9.92 18.45
CA ALA A 498 -12.04 11.21 18.74
C ALA A 498 -12.52 11.89 17.45
N ILE A 499 -13.74 12.43 17.45
CA ILE A 499 -14.34 13.11 16.30
C ILE A 499 -14.62 14.59 16.61
N ASN A 500 -14.73 15.40 15.56
CA ASN A 500 -15.14 16.79 15.69
C ASN A 500 -16.64 16.94 16.00
N ASP A 501 -17.04 18.12 16.50
CA ASP A 501 -18.40 18.39 16.96
C ASP A 501 -19.43 18.33 15.82
N GLU A 502 -19.00 18.60 14.58
CA GLU A 502 -19.84 18.49 13.38
C GLU A 502 -20.33 17.06 13.14
N ALA A 503 -19.53 16.05 13.45
CA ALA A 503 -19.89 14.66 13.22
C ALA A 503 -20.74 14.05 14.34
N VAL A 504 -20.69 14.62 15.56
CA VAL A 504 -21.33 14.04 16.76
C VAL A 504 -22.83 13.75 16.57
N PRO A 505 -23.67 14.68 16.06
CA PRO A 505 -25.10 14.41 15.89
C PRO A 505 -25.39 13.22 14.98
N PHE A 506 -24.68 13.13 13.85
CA PHE A 506 -24.85 12.06 12.88
C PHE A 506 -24.40 10.70 13.43
N VAL A 507 -23.31 10.69 14.19
CA VAL A 507 -22.78 9.45 14.79
C VAL A 507 -23.71 8.95 15.89
N LYS A 508 -24.34 9.84 16.68
CA LYS A 508 -25.39 9.45 17.65
C LYS A 508 -26.60 8.79 16.98
N GLU A 509 -26.91 9.16 15.74
CA GLU A 509 -27.94 8.51 14.92
C GLU A 509 -27.48 7.19 14.26
N GLY A 510 -26.26 6.73 14.56
CA GLY A 510 -25.70 5.48 14.03
C GLY A 510 -25.05 5.60 12.65
N LYS A 511 -24.80 6.83 12.15
CA LYS A 511 -24.03 7.01 10.90
C LYS A 511 -22.56 6.70 11.11
N ASN A 512 -21.90 6.24 10.04
CA ASN A 512 -20.46 5.94 10.06
C ASN A 512 -19.61 7.21 10.22
N VAL A 513 -18.43 7.05 10.82
CA VAL A 513 -17.43 8.12 10.93
C VAL A 513 -16.59 8.15 9.66
N PHE A 514 -16.48 9.31 9.02
CA PHE A 514 -15.56 9.55 7.89
C PHE A 514 -14.22 10.10 8.38
N ALA A 515 -13.13 9.78 7.68
CA ALA A 515 -11.77 10.16 8.08
C ALA A 515 -11.59 11.67 8.32
N LYS A 516 -12.22 12.53 7.50
CA LYS A 516 -12.16 13.99 7.66
C LYS A 516 -12.66 14.53 9.00
N PHE A 517 -13.45 13.74 9.73
CA PHE A 517 -14.01 14.15 11.02
C PHE A 517 -13.20 13.63 12.21
N VAL A 518 -12.21 12.76 11.99
CA VAL A 518 -11.36 12.22 13.06
C VAL A 518 -10.31 13.27 13.43
N VAL A 519 -10.23 13.58 14.73
CA VAL A 519 -9.28 14.58 15.27
C VAL A 519 -8.13 13.93 16.05
N ASP A 520 -8.37 12.79 16.70
CA ASP A 520 -7.34 12.00 17.37
C ASP A 520 -7.72 10.51 17.39
N ALA A 521 -6.75 9.63 17.55
CA ALA A 521 -6.94 8.19 17.55
C ALA A 521 -5.87 7.45 18.36
N ASP A 522 -6.26 6.37 19.04
CA ASP A 522 -5.31 5.45 19.66
C ASP A 522 -4.37 4.84 18.60
N LYS A 523 -3.08 5.16 18.68
CA LYS A 523 -2.05 4.69 17.75
C LYS A 523 -1.82 3.17 17.82
N ASN A 524 -2.31 2.50 18.85
CA ASN A 524 -2.20 1.05 19.01
C ASN A 524 -3.35 0.28 18.36
N LEU A 525 -4.43 0.95 17.97
CA LEU A 525 -5.49 0.34 17.18
C LEU A 525 -5.01 0.00 15.77
N ARG A 526 -5.70 -0.96 15.16
CA ARG A 526 -5.49 -1.44 13.80
C ARG A 526 -6.83 -1.54 13.08
N ALA A 527 -6.81 -1.47 11.75
CA ALA A 527 -8.01 -1.74 10.97
C ALA A 527 -8.57 -3.13 11.34
N GLY A 528 -9.87 -3.21 11.59
CA GLY A 528 -10.57 -4.41 12.07
C GLY A 528 -10.74 -4.52 13.59
N ASP A 529 -10.09 -3.66 14.38
CA ASP A 529 -10.33 -3.56 15.82
C ASP A 529 -11.69 -2.94 16.12
N GLU A 530 -12.28 -3.35 17.25
CA GLU A 530 -13.41 -2.64 17.83
C GLU A 530 -12.87 -1.44 18.63
N CYS A 531 -13.55 -0.30 18.50
CA CYS A 531 -13.13 0.98 19.04
C CYS A 531 -14.32 1.76 19.60
N LEU A 532 -14.01 2.78 20.39
CA LEU A 532 -14.95 3.68 21.04
C LEU A 532 -14.87 5.05 20.35
N VAL A 533 -15.97 5.50 19.78
CA VAL A 533 -16.06 6.83 19.16
C VAL A 533 -16.44 7.82 20.24
N VAL A 534 -15.60 8.85 20.41
CA VAL A 534 -15.77 9.87 21.45
C VAL A 534 -15.72 11.27 20.84
N ASP A 535 -16.28 12.26 21.53
CA ASP A 535 -16.03 13.66 21.20
C ASP A 535 -14.67 14.14 21.77
N LYS A 536 -14.40 15.45 21.68
CA LYS A 536 -13.14 16.05 22.15
C LYS A 536 -12.96 15.99 23.66
N GLU A 537 -14.05 15.85 24.42
CA GLU A 537 -14.04 15.80 25.89
C GLU A 537 -14.04 14.35 26.42
N ASP A 538 -13.74 13.38 25.54
CA ASP A 538 -13.81 11.93 25.80
C ASP A 538 -15.21 11.48 26.23
N ILE A 539 -16.30 12.12 25.78
CA ILE A 539 -17.66 11.61 25.99
C ILE A 539 -17.93 10.52 24.97
N LEU A 540 -18.37 9.34 25.43
CA LEU A 540 -18.72 8.23 24.56
C LEU A 540 -19.94 8.58 23.69
N ILE A 541 -19.74 8.51 22.38
CA ILE A 541 -20.78 8.82 21.37
C ILE A 541 -21.33 7.54 20.75
N ALA A 542 -20.43 6.62 20.38
CA ALA A 542 -20.79 5.35 19.76
C ALA A 542 -19.67 4.31 19.91
N ARG A 543 -19.98 3.08 19.50
CA ARG A 543 -19.02 1.98 19.33
C ARG A 543 -18.98 1.56 17.87
N GLY A 544 -17.86 1.00 17.43
CA GLY A 544 -17.75 0.54 16.06
C GLY A 544 -16.47 -0.22 15.74
N THR A 545 -16.36 -0.64 14.49
CA THR A 545 -15.15 -1.28 13.98
C THR A 545 -14.34 -0.26 13.19
N LEU A 546 -13.06 -0.11 13.54
CA LEU A 546 -12.12 0.74 12.85
C LEU A 546 -11.83 0.15 11.45
N MET A 547 -11.95 0.96 10.41
CA MET A 547 -11.77 0.53 9.01
C MET A 547 -10.42 0.98 8.41
N LEU A 548 -9.84 2.05 8.96
CA LEU A 548 -8.56 2.63 8.55
C LEU A 548 -7.56 2.56 9.71
N ALA A 549 -6.28 2.46 9.42
CA ALA A 549 -5.25 2.57 10.45
C ALA A 549 -5.30 3.96 11.11
N PRO A 550 -4.93 4.12 12.39
CA PRO A 550 -4.93 5.43 13.05
C PRO A 550 -4.17 6.51 12.28
N ARG A 551 -3.03 6.13 11.67
CA ARG A 551 -2.23 7.01 10.82
C ARG A 551 -2.94 7.41 9.51
N GLU A 552 -3.79 6.55 8.98
CA GLU A 552 -4.64 6.84 7.82
C GLU A 552 -5.80 7.77 8.22
N CYS A 553 -6.46 7.51 9.35
CA CYS A 553 -7.51 8.39 9.88
C CYS A 553 -7.03 9.85 10.02
N ALA A 554 -5.83 10.05 10.56
CA ALA A 554 -5.24 11.38 10.73
C ALA A 554 -4.84 12.07 9.41
N SER A 555 -4.73 11.33 8.31
CA SER A 555 -4.16 11.84 7.06
C SER A 555 -5.20 11.99 5.94
N PHE A 556 -6.21 11.12 5.89
CA PHE A 556 -7.20 11.09 4.81
C PHE A 556 -8.36 12.06 5.05
N LYS A 557 -8.84 12.67 3.97
CA LYS A 557 -10.02 13.57 3.98
C LYS A 557 -11.31 12.89 3.50
N GLN A 558 -11.24 11.63 3.10
CA GLN A 558 -12.35 10.86 2.55
C GLN A 558 -12.22 9.40 3.00
N GLY A 559 -13.28 8.62 2.79
CA GLY A 559 -13.36 7.24 3.23
C GLY A 559 -13.90 7.09 4.65
N VAL A 560 -14.50 5.92 4.91
CA VAL A 560 -15.05 5.56 6.22
C VAL A 560 -13.90 5.18 7.14
N ALA A 561 -13.73 5.93 8.24
CA ALA A 561 -12.77 5.62 9.29
C ALA A 561 -13.33 4.59 10.28
N VAL A 562 -14.57 4.74 10.73
CA VAL A 562 -15.22 3.80 11.66
C VAL A 562 -16.59 3.42 11.12
N ARG A 563 -16.84 2.10 11.09
CA ARG A 563 -18.18 1.56 10.86
C ARG A 563 -18.90 1.44 12.20
N VAL A 564 -19.89 2.30 12.43
CA VAL A 564 -20.65 2.37 13.69
C VAL A 564 -21.61 1.18 13.79
N ARG A 565 -21.91 0.74 15.03
CA ARG A 565 -22.65 -0.50 15.34
C ARG A 565 -23.80 -0.32 16.31
#